data_AF-A0A7V9B7S8-F1
#
_entry.id   AF-A0A7V9B7S8-F1
#
_cell.length_a   1.000
_cell.length_b   1.000
_cell.length_c   1.000
_cell.angle_alpha   90.00
_cell.angle_beta   90.00
_cell.angle_gamma   90.00
#
_symmetry.space_group_name_H-M   'P 1'
#
loop_
_entity.id
_entity.type
_entity.pdbx_description
1 polymer ?
#
loop_
_entity_poly.entity_id
_entity_poly.type
_entity_poly.pdbx_seq_one_letter_code
_entity_poly.pdbx_strand_id
1 'polypeptide(L)'
;GDVVVQRTAAEQWFFPDRWFSLLRFTSADDRTVGYYVNFSHPLRELRDNYYRDIDLELDLWLDIDGTMTELDRDEFEEGIASERLPLEWAQQVTDAAASVVTAVEYCLECYGPDVEQMRDPVFGIPEFILRA
;
A
#
# COMPACT_ATOMS: atom_id res chain seq x y z
N GLY A 1 28.03 9.17 -1.78
CA GLY A 1 27.66 9.43 -3.17
C GLY A 1 26.36 8.72 -3.35
N ASP A 2 25.27 9.48 -3.44
CA ASP A 2 23.93 8.90 -3.38
C ASP A 2 23.71 8.08 -4.64
N VAL A 3 23.62 6.76 -4.44
CA VAL A 3 23.26 5.83 -5.50
C VAL A 3 21.78 6.06 -5.76
N VAL A 4 21.46 6.73 -6.86
CA VAL A 4 20.08 6.81 -7.34
C VAL A 4 19.68 5.40 -7.77
N VAL A 5 18.89 4.72 -6.94
CA VAL A 5 18.30 3.43 -7.31
C VAL A 5 17.24 3.69 -8.37
N GLN A 6 17.51 3.26 -9.60
CA GLN A 6 16.57 3.39 -10.70
C GLN A 6 15.48 2.33 -10.57
N ARG A 7 14.22 2.77 -10.40
CA ARG A 7 13.03 1.92 -10.45
C ARG A 7 12.75 1.56 -11.90
N THR A 8 12.64 0.28 -12.22
CA THR A 8 12.49 -0.20 -13.61
C THR A 8 11.21 -0.97 -13.87
N ALA A 9 10.56 -1.53 -12.84
CA ALA A 9 9.28 -2.19 -12.97
C ALA A 9 8.42 -2.01 -11.70
N ALA A 10 7.13 -2.27 -11.85
CA ALA A 10 6.17 -2.32 -10.75
C ALA A 10 5.24 -3.52 -10.90
N GLU A 11 4.92 -4.14 -9.77
CA GLU A 11 3.89 -5.17 -9.62
C GLU A 11 2.82 -4.64 -8.67
N GLN A 12 1.54 -4.90 -8.96
CA GLN A 12 0.43 -4.39 -8.16
C GLN A 12 -0.53 -5.52 -7.78
N TRP A 13 -0.91 -5.55 -6.51
CA TRP A 13 -1.97 -6.40 -5.98
C TRP A 13 -3.16 -5.56 -5.57
N PHE A 14 -4.34 -6.00 -6.00
CA PHE A 14 -5.62 -5.40 -5.66
C PHE A 14 -6.42 -6.36 -4.80
N PHE A 15 -7.15 -5.81 -3.83
CA PHE A 15 -7.87 -6.60 -2.84
C PHE A 15 -9.37 -6.27 -2.89
N PRO A 16 -10.26 -7.28 -2.99
CA PRO A 16 -11.71 -7.05 -3.04
C PRO A 16 -12.32 -6.73 -1.66
N ASP A 17 -11.55 -6.93 -0.59
CA ASP A 17 -11.98 -6.87 0.80
C ASP A 17 -11.04 -5.99 1.67
N ARG A 18 -10.22 -5.14 1.05
CA ARG A 18 -9.37 -4.16 1.73
C ARG A 18 -9.52 -2.79 1.09
N TRP A 19 -9.32 -1.75 1.90
CA TRP A 19 -9.40 -0.34 1.47
C TRP A 19 -8.08 0.19 0.93
N PHE A 20 -7.34 -0.66 0.24
CA PHE A 20 -6.08 -0.31 -0.40
C PHE A 20 -5.73 -1.31 -1.51
N SER A 21 -4.77 -0.91 -2.34
CA SER A 21 -3.95 -1.79 -3.17
C SER A 21 -2.47 -1.65 -2.78
N LEU A 22 -1.65 -2.63 -3.15
CA LEU A 22 -0.21 -2.61 -2.89
C LEU A 22 0.55 -2.61 -4.20
N LEU A 23 1.44 -1.64 -4.40
CA LEU A 23 2.42 -1.65 -5.47
C LEU A 23 3.81 -1.94 -4.89
N ARG A 24 4.54 -2.81 -5.56
CA ARG A 24 5.95 -3.09 -5.32
C ARG A 24 6.77 -2.48 -6.44
N PHE A 25 7.73 -1.63 -6.11
CA PHE A 25 8.70 -1.13 -7.08
C PHE A 25 9.96 -1.99 -7.06
N THR A 26 10.46 -2.36 -8.24
CA THR A 26 11.71 -3.12 -8.38
C THR A 26 12.75 -2.39 -9.20
N SER A 27 14.02 -2.65 -8.89
CA SER A 27 15.19 -2.20 -9.63
C SER A 27 15.48 -3.09 -10.84
N ALA A 28 16.46 -2.69 -11.65
CA ALA A 28 16.87 -3.43 -12.86
C ALA A 28 17.37 -4.86 -12.58
N ASP A 29 17.89 -5.09 -11.37
CA ASP A 29 18.34 -6.38 -10.85
C ASP A 29 17.26 -7.11 -10.02
N ASP A 30 15.99 -6.74 -10.20
CA ASP A 30 14.80 -7.35 -9.59
C ASP A 30 14.78 -7.30 -8.05
N ARG A 31 15.49 -6.34 -7.45
CA ARG A 31 15.42 -6.07 -6.01
C ARG A 31 14.26 -5.15 -5.72
N THR A 32 13.58 -5.38 -4.61
CA THR A 32 12.54 -4.48 -4.12
C THR A 32 13.18 -3.18 -3.67
N VAL A 33 12.68 -2.07 -4.21
CA VAL A 33 13.09 -0.71 -3.83
C VAL A 33 12.24 -0.21 -2.67
N GLY A 34 10.96 -0.56 -2.67
CA GLY A 34 9.99 -0.17 -1.67
C GLY A 34 8.58 -0.48 -2.14
N TYR A 35 7.64 -0.16 -1.27
CA TYR A 35 6.23 -0.39 -1.46
C TYR A 35 5.45 0.92 -1.45
N TYR A 36 4.36 0.93 -2.20
CA TYR A 36 3.39 2.01 -2.20
C TYR A 36 2.04 1.41 -1.88
N VAL A 37 1.49 1.76 -0.72
CA VAL A 37 0.14 1.40 -0.32
C VAL A 37 -0.77 2.51 -0.81
N ASN A 38 -1.57 2.21 -1.84
CA ASN A 38 -2.56 3.15 -2.33
C ASN A 38 -3.88 2.90 -1.63
N PHE A 39 -4.37 3.84 -0.82
CA PHE A 39 -5.69 3.71 -0.22
C PHE A 39 -6.77 3.93 -1.26
N SER A 40 -7.58 2.89 -1.45
CA SER A 40 -8.54 2.84 -2.52
C SER A 40 -9.82 2.13 -2.06
N HIS A 41 -10.92 2.34 -2.77
CA HIS A 41 -12.12 1.57 -2.51
C HIS A 41 -11.85 0.09 -2.83
N PRO A 42 -12.32 -0.87 -2.00
CA PRO A 42 -12.15 -2.29 -2.27
C PRO A 42 -12.50 -2.67 -3.71
N LEU A 43 -11.62 -3.45 -4.34
CA LEU A 43 -11.68 -3.76 -5.77
C LEU A 43 -13.03 -4.41 -6.09
N ARG A 44 -13.76 -3.80 -7.03
CA ARG A 44 -15.09 -4.30 -7.42
C ARG A 44 -15.11 -4.77 -8.85
N GLU A 45 -15.48 -6.03 -9.06
CA GLU A 45 -15.82 -6.52 -10.39
C GLU A 45 -17.13 -5.91 -10.87
N LEU A 46 -17.11 -5.30 -12.05
CA LEU A 46 -18.29 -4.70 -12.69
C LEU A 46 -18.98 -5.68 -13.64
N ARG A 47 -18.19 -6.54 -14.28
CA ARG A 47 -18.57 -7.66 -15.16
C ARG A 47 -17.35 -8.57 -15.32
N ASP A 48 -17.55 -9.77 -15.86
CA ASP A 48 -16.49 -10.77 -16.06
C ASP A 48 -15.19 -10.17 -16.61
N ASN A 49 -14.12 -10.24 -15.82
CA ASN A 49 -12.78 -9.71 -16.13
C ASN A 49 -12.69 -8.17 -16.30
N TYR A 50 -13.64 -7.40 -15.78
CA TYR A 50 -13.58 -5.94 -15.72
C TYR A 50 -13.78 -5.45 -14.29
N TYR A 51 -12.76 -4.79 -13.77
CA TYR A 51 -12.71 -4.33 -12.38
C TYR A 51 -12.69 -2.80 -12.30
N ARG A 52 -13.18 -2.29 -11.19
CA ARG A 52 -13.10 -0.88 -10.80
C ARG A 52 -12.33 -0.77 -9.51
N ASP A 53 -11.29 0.03 -9.57
CA ASP A 53 -10.56 0.58 -8.45
C ASP A 53 -10.86 2.08 -8.39
N ILE A 54 -11.02 2.62 -7.19
CA ILE A 54 -11.29 4.06 -6.97
C ILE A 54 -10.25 4.56 -5.99
N ASP A 55 -9.34 5.37 -6.49
CA ASP A 55 -8.31 6.05 -5.69
C ASP A 55 -8.95 6.99 -4.66
N LEU A 56 -8.42 6.98 -3.43
CA LEU A 56 -8.93 7.80 -2.32
C LEU A 56 -7.85 8.77 -1.81
N GLU A 57 -6.89 9.15 -2.65
CA GLU A 57 -5.94 10.27 -2.49
C GLU A 57 -4.88 10.13 -1.40
N LEU A 58 -5.10 9.35 -0.34
CA LEU A 58 -4.08 9.11 0.68
C LEU A 58 -3.20 7.91 0.29
N ASP A 59 -1.90 8.03 0.52
CA ASP A 59 -0.95 6.97 0.23
C ASP A 59 0.14 6.82 1.29
N LEU A 60 0.76 5.63 1.35
CA LEU A 60 1.97 5.39 2.14
C LEU A 60 3.09 4.87 1.25
N TRP A 61 4.25 5.51 1.30
CA TRP A 61 5.51 4.91 0.86
C TRP A 61 6.14 4.15 2.03
N LEU A 62 6.48 2.89 1.80
CA LEU A 62 7.15 2.03 2.75
C LEU A 62 8.51 1.62 2.19
N ASP A 63 9.57 2.07 2.85
CA ASP A 63 10.92 1.59 2.61
C ASP A 63 11.11 0.18 3.16
N ILE A 64 12.11 -0.53 2.63
CA ILE A 64 12.37 -1.94 2.98
C ILE A 64 12.66 -2.11 4.48
N ASP A 65 13.25 -1.10 5.11
CA ASP A 65 13.59 -1.13 6.53
C ASP A 65 12.39 -0.89 7.47
N GLY A 66 11.20 -0.69 6.91
CA GLY A 66 9.98 -0.41 7.66
C GLY A 66 9.69 1.07 7.85
N THR A 67 10.57 1.98 7.40
CA THR A 67 10.30 3.42 7.45
C THR A 67 9.12 3.75 6.55
N MET A 68 8.14 4.44 7.11
CA MET A 68 6.92 4.79 6.39
C MET A 68 6.76 6.29 6.26
N THR A 69 6.47 6.74 5.04
CA THR A 69 6.23 8.14 4.70
C THR A 69 4.81 8.25 4.19
N GLU A 70 4.01 9.07 4.86
CA GLU A 70 2.69 9.44 4.38
C GLU A 70 2.80 10.45 3.23
N LEU A 71 2.01 10.23 2.19
CA LEU A 71 1.96 11.04 1.00
C LEU A 71 0.53 11.55 0.79
N ASP A 72 0.43 12.72 0.16
CA ASP A 72 -0.81 13.29 -0.38
C ASP A 72 -1.93 13.49 0.68
N ARG A 73 -1.49 13.79 1.92
CA ARG A 73 -2.38 14.10 3.06
C ARG A 73 -3.24 15.33 2.78
N ASP A 74 -2.67 16.36 2.15
CA ASP A 74 -3.38 17.60 1.85
C ASP A 74 -4.45 17.39 0.78
N GLU A 75 -4.19 16.58 -0.26
CA GLU A 75 -5.19 16.18 -1.23
C GLU A 75 -6.35 15.43 -0.55
N PHE A 76 -6.04 14.44 0.30
CA PHE A 76 -7.07 13.70 1.05
C PHE A 76 -7.94 14.61 1.93
N GLU A 77 -7.33 15.55 2.66
CA GLU A 77 -8.04 16.53 3.47
C GLU A 77 -8.90 17.47 2.61
N GLU A 78 -8.40 17.91 1.45
CA GLU A 78 -9.17 18.70 0.48
C GLU A 78 -10.34 17.89 -0.09
N GLY A 79 -10.14 16.60 -0.39
CA GLY A 79 -11.19 15.69 -0.85
C GLY A 79 -12.34 15.59 0.14
N ILE A 80 -12.05 15.51 1.43
CA ILE A 80 -13.05 15.54 2.50
C ILE A 80 -13.73 16.92 2.58
N ALA A 81 -12.96 17.99 2.63
CA ALA A 81 -13.47 19.36 2.79
C ALA A 81 -14.35 19.80 1.61
N SER A 82 -14.06 19.32 0.40
CA SER A 82 -14.81 19.58 -0.82
C SER A 82 -15.96 18.59 -1.08
N GLU A 83 -16.21 17.67 -0.15
CA GLU A 83 -17.24 16.62 -0.24
C GLU A 83 -17.06 15.64 -1.43
N ARG A 84 -15.88 15.61 -2.04
CA ARG A 84 -15.53 14.61 -3.08
C ARG A 84 -15.27 13.23 -2.47
N LEU A 85 -14.75 13.20 -1.24
CA LEU A 85 -14.56 11.99 -0.44
C LEU A 85 -15.62 11.94 0.67
N PRO A 86 -16.52 10.94 0.67
CA PRO A 86 -17.46 10.73 1.76
C PRO A 86 -16.71 10.50 3.09
N LEU A 87 -17.20 11.11 4.18
CA LEU A 87 -16.60 10.95 5.52
C LEU A 87 -16.52 9.48 5.96
N GLU A 88 -17.49 8.66 5.57
CA GLU A 88 -17.47 7.22 5.82
C GLU A 88 -16.29 6.52 5.14
N TRP A 89 -15.92 6.91 3.92
CA TRP A 89 -14.79 6.35 3.20
C TRP A 89 -13.48 6.85 3.79
N ALA A 90 -13.42 8.13 4.15
CA ALA A 90 -12.25 8.69 4.84
C ALA A 90 -11.95 7.99 6.17
N GLN A 91 -12.99 7.61 6.92
CA GLN A 91 -12.81 6.79 8.14
C GLN A 91 -12.22 5.42 7.82
N GLN A 92 -12.72 4.74 6.78
CA GLN A 92 -12.20 3.43 6.37
C GLN A 92 -10.73 3.50 5.92
N VAL A 93 -10.36 4.56 5.20
CA VAL A 93 -8.97 4.84 4.82
C VAL A 93 -8.10 5.07 6.06
N THR A 94 -8.59 5.83 7.04
CA THR A 94 -7.86 6.11 8.29
C THR A 94 -7.64 4.83 9.10
N ASP A 95 -8.67 3.98 9.21
CA ASP A 95 -8.60 2.70 9.93
C ASP A 95 -7.65 1.73 9.20
N ALA A 96 -7.72 1.68 7.87
CA ALA A 96 -6.83 0.85 7.05
C ALA A 96 -5.37 1.31 7.15
N ALA A 97 -5.10 2.61 7.16
CA ALA A 97 -3.76 3.15 7.36
C ALA A 97 -3.17 2.75 8.72
N ALA A 98 -3.96 2.86 9.79
CA ALA A 98 -3.55 2.42 11.11
C ALA A 98 -3.28 0.90 11.16
N SER A 99 -4.10 0.11 10.44
CA SER A 99 -3.90 -1.34 10.33
C SER A 99 -2.58 -1.68 9.62
N VAL A 100 -2.27 -1.00 8.51
CA VAL A 100 -1.01 -1.15 7.77
C VAL A 100 0.19 -0.82 8.66
N VAL A 101 0.16 0.30 9.38
CA VAL A 101 1.22 0.68 10.34
C VAL A 101 1.46 -0.44 11.35
N THR A 102 0.37 -0.89 11.99
CA THR A 102 0.43 -1.93 13.03
C THR A 102 0.98 -3.25 12.47
N ALA A 103 0.58 -3.61 11.25
CA ALA A 103 1.01 -4.83 10.60
C ALA A 103 2.50 -4.80 10.21
N VAL A 104 3.00 -3.65 9.75
CA VAL A 104 4.43 -3.43 9.49
C VAL A 104 5.23 -3.56 10.78
N GLU A 105 4.86 -2.83 11.84
CA GLU A 105 5.53 -2.89 13.15
C GLU A 105 5.60 -4.32 13.69
N TYR A 106 4.49 -5.05 13.63
CA TYR A 106 4.43 -6.45 14.03
C TYR A 106 5.41 -7.32 13.24
N CYS A 107 5.48 -7.14 11.91
CA CYS A 107 6.37 -7.93 11.07
C CYS A 107 7.84 -7.61 11.35
N LEU A 108 8.18 -6.35 11.59
CA LEU A 108 9.54 -5.95 11.94
C LEU A 108 9.98 -6.58 13.27
N GLU A 109 9.07 -6.63 14.25
CA GLU A 109 9.33 -7.29 15.54
C GLU A 109 9.48 -8.81 15.40
N CYS A 110 8.62 -9.46 14.62
CA CYS A 110 8.57 -10.92 14.53
C CYS A 110 9.61 -11.51 13.57
N TYR A 111 9.91 -10.82 12.48
CA TYR A 111 10.71 -11.33 11.38
C TYR A 111 12.02 -10.56 11.17
N GLY A 112 12.15 -9.36 11.76
CA GLY A 112 13.36 -8.54 11.72
C GLY A 112 13.22 -7.28 10.86
N PRO A 113 14.28 -6.47 10.72
CA PRO A 113 14.21 -5.08 10.29
C PRO A 113 13.99 -4.89 8.77
N ASP A 114 13.48 -5.90 8.08
CA ASP A 114 13.27 -5.89 6.64
C ASP A 114 11.91 -6.52 6.35
N VAL A 115 11.01 -5.72 5.78
CA VAL A 115 9.61 -6.11 5.49
C VAL A 115 9.49 -7.19 4.41
N GLU A 116 10.58 -7.50 3.70
CA GLU A 116 10.68 -8.56 2.69
C GLU A 116 10.98 -9.94 3.27
N GLN A 117 11.36 -10.04 4.55
CA GLN A 117 11.82 -11.29 5.14
C GLN A 117 10.76 -12.39 5.16
N MET A 118 9.49 -12.00 5.20
CA MET A 118 8.37 -12.94 5.13
C MET A 118 7.43 -12.57 3.99
N ARG A 119 7.23 -13.52 3.08
CA ARG A 119 6.33 -13.43 1.94
C ARG A 119 5.46 -14.68 1.89
N ASP A 120 4.24 -14.52 1.42
CA ASP A 120 3.37 -15.65 1.12
C ASP A 120 4.01 -16.52 0.02
N PRO A 121 4.12 -17.84 0.22
CA PRO A 121 4.83 -18.72 -0.70
C PRO A 121 4.08 -18.98 -2.01
N VAL A 122 2.81 -18.61 -2.12
CA VAL A 122 1.97 -18.87 -3.29
C VAL A 122 1.88 -17.64 -4.18
N PHE A 123 1.56 -16.50 -3.60
CA PHE A 123 1.33 -15.24 -4.31
C PHE A 123 2.54 -14.31 -4.27
N GLY A 124 3.53 -14.60 -3.42
CA GLY A 124 4.71 -13.76 -3.25
C GLY A 124 4.43 -12.43 -2.56
N ILE A 125 3.21 -12.19 -2.06
CA ILE A 125 2.81 -10.95 -1.40
C ILE A 125 3.54 -10.85 -0.04
N PRO A 126 4.09 -9.69 0.36
CA PRO A 126 4.74 -9.54 1.66
C PRO A 126 3.76 -9.74 2.82
N GLU A 127 4.21 -10.36 3.91
CA GLU A 127 3.35 -10.76 5.04
C GLU A 127 2.68 -9.56 5.72
N PHE A 128 3.33 -8.40 5.76
CA PHE A 128 2.77 -7.22 6.44
C PHE A 128 1.44 -6.81 5.83
N ILE A 129 1.29 -6.84 4.50
CA ILE A 129 0.05 -6.36 3.87
C ILE A 129 -1.09 -7.37 4.02
N LEU A 130 -0.77 -8.65 4.18
CA LEU A 130 -1.77 -9.70 4.40
C LEU A 130 -2.37 -9.63 5.81
N ARG A 131 -1.65 -8.99 6.75
CA ARG A 131 -2.07 -8.74 8.13
C ARG A 131 -2.84 -7.43 8.32
N ALA A 132 -2.77 -6.55 7.33
CA ALA A 132 -3.45 -5.25 7.33
C ALA A 132 -4.95 -5.38 7.04
#